data_AF-A0A800DR37-F1
#
_entry.id   AF-A0A800DR37-F1
#
_cell.length_a   1.000
_cell.length_b   1.000
_cell.length_c   1.000
_cell.angle_alpha   90.00
_cell.angle_beta   90.00
_cell.angle_gamma   90.00
#
_symmetry.space_group_name_H-M   'P 1'
#
loop_
_entity.id
_entity.type
_entity.pdbx_description
1 polymer ?
#
loop_
_entity_poly.entity_id
_entity_poly.type
_entity_poly.pdbx_seq_one_letter_code
_entity_poly.pdbx_strand_id
1 'polypeptide(L)'
;MGRQLILELPDEVYEPLAKSAEAVGQPLDEWILARLRPLAQRPVLSKKEKETAMAELMAFAGCVNSGDANAADNERIDADLARAYGDTHEEEA
;
A
#
# COMPACT_ATOMS: atom_id res chain seq x y z
N MET A 1 -26.00 -5.80 -6.45
CA MET A 1 -26.67 -4.81 -7.31
C MET A 1 -25.61 -3.88 -7.90
N GLY A 2 -25.48 -3.83 -9.23
CA GLY A 2 -24.56 -2.92 -9.91
C GLY A 2 -25.24 -1.59 -10.27
N ARG A 3 -24.49 -0.49 -10.28
CA ARG A 3 -24.92 0.83 -10.78
C ARG A 3 -23.96 1.23 -11.89
N GLN A 4 -24.50 1.73 -13.01
CA GLN A 4 -23.69 2.19 -14.14
C GLN A 4 -23.38 3.69 -13.98
N LEU A 5 -22.14 4.06 -14.27
CA LEU A 5 -21.66 5.44 -14.29
C LEU A 5 -21.04 5.71 -15.66
N ILE A 6 -21.40 6.83 -16.29
CA ILE A 6 -20.79 7.31 -17.54
C ILE A 6 -20.01 8.57 -17.19
N LEU A 7 -18.74 8.62 -17.58
CA LEU A 7 -17.83 9.73 -17.33
C LEU A 7 -17.29 10.24 -18.67
N GLU A 8 -17.42 11.54 -18.91
CA GLU A 8 -16.70 12.21 -19.99
C GLU A 8 -15.36 12.70 -19.43
N LEU A 9 -14.27 12.14 -19.95
CA LEU A 9 -12.91 12.49 -19.56
C LEU A 9 -12.27 13.29 -20.70
N PRO A 10 -11.63 14.43 -20.41
CA PRO A 10 -10.78 15.09 -21.39
C PRO A 10 -9.65 14.17 -21.85
N ASP A 11 -9.21 14.29 -23.10
CA ASP A 11 -8.18 13.41 -23.69
C ASP A 11 -6.87 13.40 -22.88
N GLU A 12 -6.50 14.54 -22.29
CA GLU A 12 -5.33 14.70 -21.41
C GLU A 12 -5.38 13.79 -20.18
N VAL A 13 -6.56 13.37 -19.75
CA VAL A 13 -6.78 12.44 -18.63
C VAL A 13 -7.01 11.02 -19.15
N TYR A 14 -7.73 10.87 -20.26
CA TYR A 14 -8.04 9.56 -20.82
C TYR A 14 -6.79 8.81 -21.31
N GLU A 15 -5.93 9.48 -22.08
CA GLU A 15 -4.76 8.81 -22.68
C GLU A 15 -3.78 8.22 -21.66
N PRO A 16 -3.41 8.92 -20.56
CA PRO A 16 -2.56 8.34 -19.53
C PRO A 16 -3.19 7.12 -18.85
N LEU A 17 -4.50 7.14 -18.62
CA LEU A 17 -5.21 6.02 -17.99
C LEU A 17 -5.24 4.81 -18.92
N ALA A 18 -5.54 5.01 -20.21
CA ALA A 18 -5.52 3.96 -21.22
C ALA A 18 -4.13 3.29 -21.31
N LYS A 19 -3.06 4.09 -21.40
CA LYS A 19 -1.68 3.58 -21.42
C LYS A 19 -1.32 2.79 -20.17
N SER A 20 -1.79 3.26 -19.00
CA SER A 20 -1.52 2.60 -17.73
C SER A 20 -2.26 1.26 -17.59
N ALA A 21 -3.47 1.16 -18.14
CA ALA A 21 -4.23 -0.08 -18.17
C ALA A 21 -3.60 -1.11 -19.14
N GLU A 22 -3.19 -0.66 -20.33
CA GLU A 22 -2.49 -1.48 -21.32
C GLU A 22 -1.16 -2.03 -20.77
N ALA A 23 -0.39 -1.21 -20.04
CA ALA A 23 0.89 -1.62 -19.45
C ALA A 23 0.73 -2.77 -18.43
N VAL A 24 -0.44 -2.88 -17.80
CA VAL A 24 -0.76 -3.92 -16.81
C VAL A 24 -1.60 -5.05 -17.45
N GLY A 25 -1.92 -4.95 -18.74
CA GLY A 25 -2.73 -5.94 -19.46
C GLY A 25 -4.17 -6.05 -18.96
N GLN A 26 -4.70 -4.98 -18.37
CA GLN A 26 -6.06 -4.95 -17.82
C GLN A 26 -6.97 -4.07 -18.69
N PRO A 27 -8.27 -4.38 -18.80
CA PRO A 27 -9.21 -3.48 -19.44
C PRO A 27 -9.36 -2.20 -18.60
N LEU A 28 -9.54 -1.07 -19.28
CA LEU A 28 -9.48 0.26 -18.67
C LEU A 28 -10.49 0.44 -17.53
N ASP A 29 -11.69 -0.10 -17.67
CA ASP A 29 -12.76 -0.06 -16.67
C ASP A 29 -12.39 -0.84 -15.41
N GLU A 30 -11.86 -2.05 -15.55
CA GLU A 30 -11.38 -2.84 -14.41
C GLU A 30 -10.21 -2.17 -13.71
N TRP A 31 -9.27 -1.62 -14.49
CA TRP A 31 -8.12 -0.89 -13.97
C TRP A 31 -8.54 0.36 -13.19
N ILE A 32 -9.49 1.15 -13.72
CA ILE A 32 -10.05 2.32 -13.04
C ILE A 32 -10.78 1.90 -11.76
N LEU A 33 -11.61 0.86 -11.80
CA LEU A 33 -12.34 0.39 -10.63
C LEU A 33 -11.40 -0.12 -9.54
N ALA A 34 -10.34 -0.84 -9.90
CA ALA A 34 -9.31 -1.28 -8.96
C ALA A 34 -8.65 -0.10 -8.23
N ARG A 35 -8.47 1.03 -8.91
CA ARG A 35 -7.92 2.27 -8.31
C ARG A 35 -8.93 3.09 -7.53
N LEU A 36 -10.22 3.06 -7.90
CA LEU A 36 -11.28 3.77 -7.18
C LEU A 36 -11.67 3.09 -5.85
N ARG A 37 -11.66 1.74 -5.80
CA ARG A 37 -12.03 0.97 -4.60
C ARG A 37 -11.29 1.41 -3.32
N PRO A 38 -9.94 1.49 -3.30
CA PRO A 38 -9.24 1.89 -2.09
C PRO A 38 -9.51 3.36 -1.72
N LEU A 39 -9.77 4.24 -2.69
CA LEU A 39 -10.13 5.64 -2.42
C LEU A 39 -11.51 5.75 -1.76
N ALA A 40 -12.48 4.96 -2.22
CA ALA A 40 -13.82 4.91 -1.63
C ALA A 40 -13.82 4.34 -0.20
N GLN A 41 -12.88 3.44 0.11
CA GLN A 41 -12.74 2.82 1.43
C GLN A 41 -11.81 3.61 2.36
N ARG A 42 -11.15 4.67 1.86
CA ARG A 42 -10.17 5.41 2.65
C ARG A 42 -10.89 6.18 3.75
N PRO A 43 -10.55 5.96 5.03
CA PRO A 43 -11.16 6.70 6.12
C PRO A 43 -10.83 8.19 5.97
N VAL A 44 -11.87 9.02 6.00
CA VAL A 44 -11.70 10.47 6.03
C VAL A 44 -11.38 10.86 7.46
N LEU A 45 -10.09 10.99 7.75
CA LEU A 45 -9.64 11.45 9.05
C LEU A 45 -10.03 12.91 9.27
N SER A 46 -10.55 13.21 10.46
CA SER A 46 -10.72 14.57 10.97
C SER A 46 -9.37 15.28 11.11
N LYS A 47 -9.39 16.61 11.22
CA LYS A 47 -8.17 17.40 11.41
C LYS A 47 -7.38 16.93 12.64
N LYS A 48 -8.07 16.65 13.74
CA LYS A 48 -7.47 16.18 14.99
C LYS A 48 -6.82 14.81 14.83
N GLU A 49 -7.49 13.86 14.16
CA GLU A 49 -6.93 12.53 13.89
C GLU A 49 -5.69 12.59 12.98
N LYS A 50 -5.67 13.50 11.99
CA LYS A 50 -4.48 13.73 11.16
C LYS A 50 -3.31 14.28 11.98
N GLU A 51 -3.57 15.23 12.86
CA GLU A 51 -2.56 15.81 13.74
C GLU A 51 -1.99 14.77 14.71
N THR A 52 -2.83 13.94 15.32
CA THR A 52 -2.40 12.83 16.18
C THR A 52 -1.57 11.82 15.40
N ALA A 53 -2.05 11.32 14.26
CA ALA A 53 -1.33 10.34 13.45
C ALA A 53 0.02 10.87 12.96
N MET A 54 0.10 12.16 12.60
CA MET A 54 1.36 12.80 12.22
C MET A 54 2.31 12.91 13.42
N ALA A 55 1.81 13.29 14.60
CA ALA A 55 2.62 13.35 15.80
C ALA A 55 3.19 11.98 16.19
N GLU A 56 2.38 10.92 16.12
CA GLU A 56 2.79 9.54 16.37
C GLU A 56 3.85 9.07 15.36
N LEU A 57 3.64 9.34 14.07
CA LEU A 57 4.61 9.01 13.03
C LEU A 57 5.95 9.72 13.25
N MET A 58 5.91 11.01 13.57
CA MET A 58 7.11 11.83 13.74
C MET A 58 7.85 11.54 15.05
N ALA A 59 7.18 10.96 16.05
CA ALA A 59 7.81 10.59 17.31
C ALA A 59 8.99 9.61 17.14
N PHE A 60 8.98 8.81 16.07
CA PHE A 60 10.01 7.81 15.77
C PHE A 60 10.88 8.14 14.55
N ALA A 61 10.65 9.30 13.92
CA ALA A 61 11.39 9.70 12.73
C ALA A 61 12.88 9.87 13.06
N GLY A 62 13.72 9.05 12.44
CA GLY A 62 15.18 9.06 12.67
C GLY A 62 15.66 8.37 13.95
N CYS A 63 14.77 7.72 14.71
CA CYS A 63 15.16 6.98 15.92
C CYS A 63 15.89 5.66 15.64
N VAL A 64 15.79 5.12 14.43
CA VAL A 64 16.46 3.87 14.05
C VAL A 64 17.67 4.17 13.18
N ASN A 65 18.85 3.77 13.65
CA ASN A 65 20.07 3.71 12.87
C ASN A 65 20.76 2.36 13.10
N SER A 66 20.66 1.48 12.12
CA SER A 66 21.26 0.14 12.16
C SER A 66 22.70 0.11 11.63
N GLY A 67 23.17 1.17 10.96
CA GLY A 67 24.43 1.17 10.22
C GLY A 67 24.45 0.27 8.97
N ASP A 68 23.37 -0.48 8.70
CA ASP A 68 23.20 -1.33 7.51
C ASP A 68 22.28 -0.63 6.51
N ALA A 69 22.83 -0.31 5.33
CA ALA A 69 22.10 0.33 4.24
C ALA A 69 20.92 -0.52 3.72
N ASN A 70 20.93 -1.82 3.98
CA ASN A 70 19.91 -2.77 3.56
C ASN A 70 18.97 -3.17 4.71
N ALA A 71 18.96 -2.44 5.83
CA ALA A 71 18.13 -2.77 6.98
C ALA A 71 16.61 -2.69 6.74
N ALA A 72 16.19 -2.17 5.59
CA ALA A 72 14.80 -2.15 5.14
C ALA A 72 14.50 -3.18 4.04
N ASP A 73 15.42 -4.13 3.79
CA ASP A 73 15.23 -5.23 2.85
C ASP A 73 14.32 -6.29 3.45
N ASN A 74 13.07 -6.36 2.95
CA ASN A 74 12.05 -7.27 3.45
C ASN A 74 12.47 -8.76 3.35
N GLU A 75 13.19 -9.16 2.30
CA GLU A 75 13.59 -10.57 2.13
C GLU A 75 14.61 -10.98 3.20
N ARG A 76 15.55 -10.08 3.53
CA ARG A 76 16.51 -10.28 4.62
C ARG A 76 15.84 -10.29 5.98
N ILE A 77 14.88 -9.40 6.20
CA ILE A 77 14.08 -9.35 7.43
C ILE A 77 13.35 -10.69 7.61
N ASP A 78 12.64 -11.16 6.58
CA ASP A 78 11.91 -12.43 6.62
C ASP A 78 12.83 -13.63 6.88
N ALA A 79 14.01 -13.67 6.25
CA ALA A 79 15.01 -14.71 6.50
C ALA A 79 15.56 -14.68 7.94
N ASP A 80 15.82 -13.48 8.49
CA ASP A 80 16.27 -13.30 9.87
C ASP A 80 15.18 -13.71 10.87
N LEU A 81 13.90 -13.37 10.59
CA LEU A 81 12.74 -13.80 11.38
C LEU A 81 12.57 -15.32 11.34
N ALA A 82 12.66 -15.94 10.16
CA ALA A 82 12.58 -17.39 10.02
C ALA A 82 13.74 -18.11 10.73
N ARG A 83 14.94 -17.54 10.73
CA ARG A 83 16.07 -18.10 11.50
C ARG A 83 15.87 -17.96 13.01
N ALA A 84 15.35 -16.83 13.47
CA ALA A 84 15.19 -16.55 14.89
C ALA A 84 13.97 -17.22 15.52
N TYR A 85 12.91 -17.45 14.73
CA TYR A 85 11.60 -17.89 15.23
C TYR A 85 10.95 -19.01 14.39
N GLY A 86 11.63 -19.55 13.37
CA GLY A 86 11.10 -20.61 12.50
C GLY A 86 11.23 -22.02 13.07
N ASP A 87 11.93 -22.21 14.19
CA ASP A 87 11.86 -23.46 14.96
C ASP A 87 10.61 -23.43 15.85
N THR A 88 9.62 -24.23 15.48
CA THR A 88 8.50 -24.58 16.35
C THR A 88 9.05 -25.40 17.52
N HIS A 89 8.93 -24.86 18.73
CA HIS A 89 8.97 -25.64 19.98
C HIS A 89 7.83 -26.68 20.01
N GLU A 90 7.90 -27.74 19.20
CA GLU A 90 6.92 -28.84 19.13
C GLU A 90 7.48 -30.23 19.50
N GLU A 91 8.68 -30.33 20.06
CA GLU A 91 9.22 -31.63 20.51
C GLU A 91 9.55 -31.68 22.00
N GLU A 92 8.57 -31.43 22.88
CA GLU A 92 8.58 -32.03 24.24
C GLU A 92 7.15 -32.39 24.66
N ALA A 93 6.73 -33.62 24.33
CA ALA A 93 5.57 -34.31 24.89
C ALA A 93 5.98 -35.72 25.36
#